data_AF-A0AAJ0E7L8-F1
#
_entry.id   AF-A0AAJ0E7L8-F1
#
_cell.length_a   1.000
_cell.length_b   1.000
_cell.length_c   1.000
_cell.angle_alpha   90.00
_cell.angle_beta   90.00
_cell.angle_gamma   90.00
#
_symmetry.space_group_name_H-M   'P 1'
#
loop_
_entity.id
_entity.type
_entity.pdbx_description
1 polymer ?
#
loop_
_entity_poly.entity_id
_entity_poly.type
_entity_poly.pdbx_seq_one_letter_code
_entity_poly.pdbx_strand_id
1 'polypeptide(L)'
;MSPRHYKHVFLGLSALAVILLWGISLLNGTVTALFKAVWAAQLSPLVPLANDYTGLPLIDYPVALLVAFFFHGTNGSDEAYQLFLLDAYSTLQSAFVWIYVESFRDDYQSLSLLNQVIQAHQLGQARALPFSFLLGAIVPALVGMAPVWLGPDARSARQHQVVLAAWQPDLVWVSVLQMAGSKIVSYWWPPRRTTDAKSAVRRWVLAAYLLSAAVSASGHLYTLVCVMSREEESTNLWRMYVPLPGFLHGPDGPAANVLKRGPWLFLQYDLIIISLSSLLWAYSILSAHKSTSEPPKILALLFGAFAVGPGATVSFILYTRERNGNVKKIPQ
;
A
#
# COMPACT_ATOMS: atom_id res chain seq x y z
N MET A 1 6.51 -17.12 20.99
CA MET A 1 5.21 -16.70 21.57
C MET A 1 4.10 -17.61 21.05
N SER A 2 3.02 -17.79 21.81
CA SER A 2 1.89 -18.63 21.37
C SER A 2 1.01 -17.88 20.34
N PRO A 3 0.30 -18.59 19.45
CA PRO A 3 -0.67 -17.99 18.51
C PRO A 3 -1.63 -16.99 19.16
N ARG A 4 -2.11 -17.33 20.38
CA ARG A 4 -3.03 -16.50 21.15
C ARG A 4 -2.46 -15.12 21.48
N HIS A 5 -1.15 -15.03 21.71
CA HIS A 5 -0.51 -13.76 22.04
C HIS A 5 -0.57 -12.78 20.86
N TYR A 6 -0.21 -13.23 19.65
CA TYR A 6 -0.25 -12.37 18.45
C TYR A 6 -1.65 -11.86 18.15
N LYS A 7 -2.68 -12.70 18.33
CA LYS A 7 -4.08 -12.29 18.16
C LYS A 7 -4.44 -11.06 19.00
N HIS A 8 -4.07 -11.03 20.28
CA HIS A 8 -4.37 -9.89 21.15
C HIS A 8 -3.59 -8.63 20.73
N VAL A 9 -2.35 -8.78 20.30
CA VAL A 9 -1.55 -7.64 19.81
C VAL A 9 -2.16 -7.05 18.54
N PHE A 10 -2.55 -7.87 17.56
CA PHE A 10 -3.21 -7.39 16.34
C PHE A 10 -4.59 -6.77 16.61
N LEU A 11 -5.37 -7.31 17.55
CA LEU A 11 -6.63 -6.68 17.98
C LEU A 11 -6.39 -5.32 18.62
N GLY A 12 -5.37 -5.19 19.48
CA GLY A 12 -4.96 -3.92 20.07
C GLY A 12 -4.53 -2.90 19.03
N LEU A 13 -3.71 -3.30 18.06
CA LEU A 13 -3.30 -2.46 16.93
C LEU A 13 -4.50 -2.04 16.07
N SER A 14 -5.47 -2.93 15.85
CA SER A 14 -6.68 -2.61 15.08
C SER A 14 -7.55 -1.59 15.80
N ALA A 15 -7.75 -1.75 17.12
CA ALA A 15 -8.49 -0.78 17.93
C ALA A 15 -7.78 0.58 17.94
N LEU A 16 -6.45 0.59 18.10
CA LEU A 16 -5.64 1.80 18.02
C LEU A 16 -5.76 2.47 16.63
N ALA A 17 -5.71 1.70 15.55
CA ALA A 17 -5.87 2.20 14.19
C ALA A 17 -7.22 2.90 14.01
N VAL A 18 -8.32 2.30 14.49
CA VAL A 18 -9.65 2.94 14.40
C VAL A 18 -9.68 4.28 15.13
N ILE A 19 -9.08 4.35 16.33
CA ILE A 19 -9.01 5.58 17.12
C ILE A 19 -8.16 6.65 16.41
N LEU A 20 -6.96 6.29 15.96
CA LEU A 20 -6.01 7.23 15.36
C LEU A 20 -6.46 7.70 13.98
N LEU A 21 -7.04 6.83 13.16
CA LEU A 21 -7.47 7.17 11.81
C LEU A 21 -8.81 7.91 11.81
N TRP A 22 -9.84 7.28 12.37
CA TRP A 22 -11.21 7.80 12.31
C TRP A 22 -11.53 8.73 13.46
N GLY A 23 -11.12 8.39 14.69
CA GLY A 23 -11.34 9.22 15.86
C GLY A 23 -10.71 10.61 15.70
N ILE A 24 -9.42 10.67 15.34
CA ILE A 24 -8.73 11.96 15.14
C ILE A 24 -9.33 12.73 13.96
N SER A 25 -9.65 12.08 12.85
CA SER A 25 -10.22 12.74 11.67
C SER A 25 -11.63 13.31 11.90
N LEU A 26 -12.39 12.70 12.82
CA LEU A 26 -13.65 13.27 13.29
C LEU A 26 -13.39 14.48 14.20
N LEU A 27 -12.50 14.33 15.18
CA LEU A 27 -12.20 15.36 16.18
C LEU A 27 -11.58 16.63 15.58
N ASN A 28 -10.75 16.50 14.55
CA ASN A 28 -10.11 17.64 13.90
C ASN A 28 -10.93 18.25 12.74
N GLY A 29 -12.13 17.71 12.49
CA GLY A 29 -13.04 18.22 11.47
C GLY A 29 -12.72 17.80 10.03
N THR A 30 -11.74 16.93 9.80
CA THR A 30 -11.38 16.42 8.45
C THR A 30 -12.58 15.80 7.76
N VAL A 31 -13.29 14.91 8.45
CA VAL A 31 -14.47 14.23 7.92
C VAL A 31 -15.53 15.25 7.51
N THR A 32 -15.85 16.19 8.40
CA THR A 32 -16.81 17.27 8.14
C THR A 32 -16.39 18.14 6.96
N ALA A 33 -15.11 18.47 6.83
CA ALA A 33 -14.60 19.28 5.74
C ALA A 33 -14.73 18.57 4.39
N LEU A 34 -14.40 17.28 4.32
CA LEU A 34 -14.54 16.47 3.10
C LEU A 34 -16.01 16.38 2.65
N PHE A 35 -16.91 16.11 3.60
CA PHE A 35 -18.35 16.09 3.32
C PHE A 35 -18.87 17.43 2.81
N LYS A 36 -18.44 18.54 3.42
CA LYS A 36 -18.78 19.89 2.95
C LYS A 36 -18.21 20.18 1.56
N ALA A 37 -16.98 19.76 1.27
CA ALA A 37 -16.35 19.98 -0.02
C ALA A 37 -17.10 19.25 -1.15
N VAL A 38 -17.48 17.99 -0.93
CA VAL A 38 -18.27 17.21 -1.89
C VAL A 38 -19.68 17.77 -2.06
N TRP A 39 -20.34 18.13 -0.95
CA TRP A 39 -21.67 18.73 -0.99
C TRP A 39 -21.69 20.07 -1.74
N ALA A 40 -20.69 20.92 -1.51
CA ALA A 40 -20.55 22.22 -2.17
C ALA A 40 -19.90 22.13 -3.55
N ALA A 41 -19.48 20.95 -4.00
CA ALA A 41 -18.70 20.74 -5.23
C ALA A 41 -17.47 21.67 -5.33
N GLN A 42 -16.75 21.87 -4.22
CA GLN A 42 -15.64 22.82 -4.15
C GLN A 42 -14.54 22.38 -3.17
N LEU A 43 -13.28 22.32 -3.62
CA LEU A 43 -12.10 22.06 -2.78
C LEU A 43 -11.53 23.34 -2.15
N SER A 44 -11.58 24.43 -2.90
CA SER A 44 -11.18 25.76 -2.47
C SER A 44 -11.92 26.81 -3.29
N PRO A 45 -11.90 28.10 -2.91
CA PRO A 45 -12.56 29.16 -3.67
C PRO A 45 -12.24 29.17 -5.17
N LEU A 46 -11.03 28.72 -5.55
CA LEU A 46 -10.55 28.71 -6.93
C LEU A 46 -10.58 27.33 -7.60
N VAL A 47 -10.84 26.26 -6.84
CA VAL A 47 -10.76 24.88 -7.34
C VAL A 47 -12.11 24.19 -7.14
N PRO A 48 -12.94 24.07 -8.20
CA PRO A 48 -14.16 23.29 -8.14
C PRO A 48 -13.84 21.80 -7.99
N LEU A 49 -14.73 21.07 -7.33
CA LEU A 49 -14.66 19.61 -7.17
C LEU A 49 -15.67 18.95 -8.12
N ALA A 50 -15.18 18.05 -8.96
CA ALA A 50 -15.98 17.16 -9.76
C ALA A 50 -16.78 16.20 -8.87
N ASN A 51 -18.08 16.09 -9.14
CA ASN A 51 -19.02 15.20 -8.46
C ASN A 51 -19.83 14.33 -9.44
N ASP A 52 -19.40 14.28 -10.70
CA ASP A 52 -20.08 13.71 -11.85
C ASP A 52 -19.13 12.86 -12.71
N TYR A 53 -18.56 11.80 -12.14
CA TYR A 53 -17.58 10.96 -12.82
C TYR A 53 -18.24 9.90 -13.72
N THR A 54 -19.28 9.25 -13.22
CA THR A 54 -20.01 8.16 -13.90
C THR A 54 -21.46 8.54 -14.21
N GLY A 55 -21.97 9.60 -13.60
CA GLY A 55 -23.38 9.99 -13.67
C GLY A 55 -24.28 9.22 -12.69
N LEU A 56 -23.71 8.33 -11.87
CA LEU A 56 -24.44 7.56 -10.86
C LEU A 56 -24.11 8.10 -9.46
N PRO A 57 -25.04 8.80 -8.78
CA PRO A 57 -24.77 9.45 -7.50
C PRO A 57 -24.23 8.51 -6.41
N LEU A 58 -24.67 7.24 -6.41
CA LEU A 58 -24.22 6.23 -5.46
C LEU A 58 -22.74 5.84 -5.63
N ILE A 59 -22.16 6.07 -6.80
CA ILE A 59 -20.76 5.81 -7.12
C ILE A 59 -19.97 7.12 -7.05
N ASP A 60 -20.50 8.19 -7.63
CA ASP A 60 -19.80 9.45 -7.76
C ASP A 60 -19.55 10.14 -6.41
N TYR A 61 -20.46 9.99 -5.45
CA TYR A 61 -20.31 10.58 -4.13
C TYR A 61 -19.11 10.02 -3.34
N PRO A 62 -18.96 8.69 -3.13
CA PRO A 62 -17.78 8.14 -2.46
C PRO A 62 -16.49 8.38 -3.27
N VAL A 63 -16.56 8.37 -4.61
CA VAL A 63 -15.40 8.70 -5.45
C VAL A 63 -14.98 10.16 -5.25
N ALA A 64 -15.92 11.11 -5.22
CA ALA A 64 -15.62 12.52 -4.97
C ALA A 64 -15.00 12.76 -3.59
N LEU A 65 -15.46 12.05 -2.55
CA LEU A 65 -14.86 12.10 -1.21
C LEU A 65 -13.40 11.68 -1.24
N LEU A 66 -13.10 10.57 -1.90
CA LEU A 66 -11.73 10.05 -2.04
C LEU A 66 -10.85 10.94 -2.91
N VAL A 67 -11.39 11.49 -4.00
CA VAL A 67 -10.70 12.49 -4.82
C VAL A 67 -10.35 13.71 -3.97
N ALA A 68 -11.28 14.23 -3.19
CA ALA A 68 -11.02 15.36 -2.29
C ALA A 68 -9.95 15.03 -1.25
N PHE A 69 -9.97 13.82 -0.70
CA PHE A 69 -8.99 13.34 0.27
C PHE A 69 -7.56 13.31 -0.29
N PHE A 70 -7.37 12.79 -1.51
CA PHE A 70 -6.03 12.62 -2.10
C PHE A 70 -5.56 13.80 -2.96
N PHE A 71 -6.43 14.75 -3.30
CA PHE A 71 -6.12 15.84 -4.23
C PHE A 71 -4.85 16.59 -3.85
N HIS A 72 -4.77 17.12 -2.64
CA HIS A 72 -3.65 17.95 -2.21
C HIS A 72 -2.33 17.19 -2.04
N GLY A 73 -2.39 15.89 -1.77
CA GLY A 73 -1.19 15.07 -1.63
C GLY A 73 -0.57 14.68 -2.97
N THR A 74 -1.31 14.80 -4.08
CA THR A 74 -0.91 14.25 -5.38
C THR A 74 -0.87 15.28 -6.50
N ASN A 75 -1.31 16.53 -6.26
CA ASN A 75 -1.47 17.55 -7.29
C ASN A 75 -0.25 18.48 -7.52
N GLY A 76 0.91 18.22 -6.92
CA GLY A 76 2.07 19.11 -7.07
C GLY A 76 2.17 20.24 -6.03
N SER A 77 1.14 20.46 -5.19
CA SER A 77 1.06 21.69 -4.37
C SER A 77 1.86 21.67 -3.06
N ASP A 78 2.38 20.52 -2.65
CA ASP A 78 3.26 20.38 -1.48
C ASP A 78 4.25 19.25 -1.75
N GLU A 79 5.54 19.56 -1.88
CA GLU A 79 6.56 18.56 -2.22
C GLU A 79 6.70 17.51 -1.11
N ALA A 80 6.70 17.92 0.15
CA ALA A 80 6.85 17.00 1.28
C ALA A 80 5.67 16.02 1.39
N TYR A 81 4.44 16.50 1.19
CA TYR A 81 3.26 15.63 1.20
C TYR A 81 3.29 14.62 0.03
N GLN A 82 3.77 15.06 -1.13
CA GLN A 82 3.92 14.21 -2.31
C GLN A 82 4.98 13.12 -2.13
N LEU A 83 6.17 13.48 -1.64
CA LEU A 83 7.23 12.51 -1.36
C LEU A 83 6.81 11.52 -0.26
N PHE A 84 6.03 12.00 0.72
CA PHE A 84 5.44 11.16 1.75
C PHE A 84 4.46 10.14 1.15
N LEU A 85 3.55 10.58 0.28
CA LEU A 85 2.62 9.67 -0.39
C LEU A 85 3.32 8.68 -1.31
N LEU A 86 4.38 9.09 -1.99
CA LEU A 86 5.16 8.19 -2.85
C LEU A 86 5.76 7.04 -2.03
N ASP A 87 6.37 7.35 -0.88
CA ASP A 87 6.89 6.33 0.03
C ASP A 87 5.77 5.45 0.60
N ALA A 88 4.71 6.08 1.11
CA ALA A 88 3.56 5.38 1.68
C ALA A 88 2.90 4.41 0.68
N TYR A 89 2.64 4.85 -0.55
CA TYR A 89 2.07 4.00 -1.60
C TYR A 89 3.01 2.87 -1.97
N SER A 90 4.32 3.10 -2.05
CA SER A 90 5.29 2.04 -2.35
C SER A 90 5.25 0.88 -1.33
N THR A 91 4.99 1.22 -0.06
CA THR A 91 4.77 0.24 1.01
C THR A 91 3.39 -0.42 0.92
N LEU A 92 2.31 0.37 0.79
CA LEU A 92 0.93 -0.12 0.72
C LEU A 92 0.71 -1.08 -0.45
N GLN A 93 1.25 -0.75 -1.61
CA GLN A 93 1.13 -1.58 -2.82
C GLN A 93 1.77 -2.95 -2.62
N SER A 94 2.87 -3.03 -1.86
CA SER A 94 3.49 -4.31 -1.54
C SER A 94 2.57 -5.23 -0.74
N ALA A 95 1.71 -4.67 0.11
CA ALA A 95 0.74 -5.44 0.88
C ALA A 95 -0.24 -6.21 0.00
N PHE A 96 -0.57 -5.72 -1.20
CA PHE A 96 -1.38 -6.47 -2.16
C PHE A 96 -0.72 -7.81 -2.52
N VAL A 97 0.58 -7.80 -2.85
CA VAL A 97 1.32 -9.03 -3.19
C VAL A 97 1.32 -9.99 -2.00
N TRP A 98 1.49 -9.49 -0.78
CA TRP A 98 1.51 -10.31 0.41
C TRP A 98 0.15 -10.97 0.66
N ILE A 99 -0.92 -10.17 0.71
CA ILE A 99 -2.28 -10.64 0.98
C ILE A 99 -2.71 -11.61 -0.12
N TYR A 100 -2.45 -11.28 -1.38
CA TYR A 100 -2.81 -12.13 -2.50
C TYR A 100 -2.10 -13.49 -2.41
N VAL A 101 -0.77 -13.52 -2.21
CA VAL A 101 -0.02 -14.79 -2.07
C VAL A 101 -0.49 -15.61 -0.86
N GLU A 102 -0.73 -14.97 0.29
CA GLU A 102 -1.19 -15.70 1.46
C GLU A 102 -2.63 -16.22 1.31
N SER A 103 -3.48 -15.55 0.52
CA SER A 103 -4.89 -15.94 0.35
C SER A 103 -5.10 -17.29 -0.34
N PHE A 104 -4.26 -17.65 -1.31
CA PHE A 104 -4.35 -18.94 -2.02
C PHE A 104 -3.33 -19.98 -1.53
N ARG A 105 -2.60 -19.68 -0.44
CA ARG A 105 -1.61 -20.60 0.16
C ARG A 105 -2.26 -21.84 0.77
N ASP A 106 -3.47 -21.72 1.30
CA ASP A 106 -4.19 -22.82 1.96
C ASP A 106 -4.60 -23.96 1.00
N ASP A 107 -4.84 -23.62 -0.27
CA ASP A 107 -5.12 -24.59 -1.33
C ASP A 107 -3.89 -25.45 -1.69
N TYR A 108 -2.69 -25.10 -1.19
CA TYR A 108 -1.44 -25.77 -1.53
C TYR A 108 -1.16 -27.03 -0.68
N GLN A 109 -1.73 -27.12 0.53
CA GLN A 109 -1.37 -28.15 1.51
C GLN A 109 -2.44 -29.23 1.73
N SER A 110 -3.72 -28.96 1.47
CA SER A 110 -4.83 -29.81 1.94
C SER A 110 -5.36 -30.86 0.95
N LEU A 111 -5.07 -30.76 -0.35
CA LEU A 111 -5.77 -31.56 -1.38
C LEU A 111 -4.81 -32.26 -2.36
N SER A 112 -3.98 -33.18 -1.83
CA SER A 112 -3.00 -33.95 -2.62
C SER A 112 -3.61 -34.90 -3.67
N LEU A 113 -4.94 -35.09 -3.70
CA LEU A 113 -5.62 -36.01 -4.62
C LEU A 113 -6.48 -35.32 -5.71
N LEU A 114 -6.84 -34.03 -5.57
CA LEU A 114 -7.59 -33.24 -6.59
C LEU A 114 -6.66 -32.42 -7.51
N ASN A 115 -5.48 -32.98 -7.78
CA ASN A 115 -4.22 -32.24 -7.69
C ASN A 115 -3.69 -31.59 -8.98
N GLN A 116 -4.45 -31.60 -10.09
CA GLN A 116 -3.95 -31.01 -11.36
C GLN A 116 -4.62 -29.68 -11.71
N VAL A 117 -5.95 -29.59 -11.60
CA VAL A 117 -6.70 -28.37 -11.92
C VAL A 117 -6.37 -27.26 -10.93
N ILE A 118 -6.30 -27.57 -9.64
CA ILE A 118 -5.92 -26.62 -8.58
C ILE A 118 -4.49 -26.12 -8.80
N GLN A 119 -3.54 -27.02 -9.10
CA GLN A 119 -2.15 -26.63 -9.38
C GLN A 119 -2.02 -25.78 -10.65
N ALA A 120 -2.77 -26.09 -11.71
CA ALA A 120 -2.79 -25.30 -12.94
C ALA A 120 -3.39 -23.90 -12.70
N HIS A 121 -4.46 -23.82 -11.91
CA HIS A 121 -5.09 -22.57 -11.51
C HIS A 121 -4.11 -21.68 -10.71
N GLN A 122 -3.48 -22.26 -9.68
CA GLN A 122 -2.46 -21.58 -8.86
C GLN A 122 -1.25 -21.13 -9.69
N LEU A 123 -0.82 -21.93 -10.67
CA LEU A 123 0.27 -21.55 -11.57
C LEU A 123 -0.11 -20.34 -12.43
N GLY A 124 -1.33 -20.32 -12.98
CA GLY A 124 -1.86 -19.16 -13.70
C GLY A 124 -1.88 -17.90 -12.83
N GLN A 125 -2.40 -18.03 -11.60
CA GLN A 125 -2.44 -16.93 -10.63
C GLN A 125 -1.02 -16.43 -10.29
N ALA A 126 -0.10 -17.32 -9.94
CA ALA A 126 1.26 -16.95 -9.56
C ALA A 126 1.99 -16.25 -10.72
N ARG A 127 1.84 -16.75 -11.95
CA ARG A 127 2.45 -16.12 -13.14
C ARG A 127 1.88 -14.75 -13.46
N ALA A 128 0.58 -14.56 -13.28
CA ALA A 128 -0.07 -13.27 -13.54
C ALA A 128 0.32 -12.20 -12.50
N LEU A 129 0.71 -12.62 -11.29
CA LEU A 129 0.90 -11.73 -10.14
C LEU A 129 1.90 -10.58 -10.35
N PRO A 130 3.12 -10.78 -10.90
CA PRO A 130 4.02 -9.66 -11.16
C PRO A 130 3.44 -8.65 -12.16
N PHE A 131 2.70 -9.12 -13.17
CA PHE A 131 2.13 -8.27 -14.21
C PHE A 131 0.91 -7.50 -13.72
N SER A 132 0.00 -8.15 -12.99
CA SER A 132 -1.16 -7.49 -12.40
C SER A 132 -0.73 -6.47 -11.34
N PHE A 133 0.32 -6.77 -10.57
CA PHE A 133 0.92 -5.82 -9.65
C PHE A 133 1.48 -4.59 -10.37
N LEU A 134 2.27 -4.77 -11.44
CA LEU A 134 2.80 -3.65 -12.21
C LEU A 134 1.70 -2.80 -12.85
N LEU A 135 0.78 -3.44 -13.57
CA LEU A 135 -0.23 -2.76 -14.37
C LEU A 135 -1.37 -2.21 -13.51
N GLY A 136 -1.74 -2.91 -12.44
CA GLY A 136 -2.87 -2.55 -11.59
C GLY A 136 -2.50 -1.64 -10.42
N ALA A 137 -1.28 -1.76 -9.89
CA ALA A 137 -0.87 -0.97 -8.73
C ALA A 137 0.16 0.10 -9.13
N ILE A 138 1.29 -0.31 -9.73
CA ILE A 138 2.44 0.58 -9.94
C ILE A 138 2.15 1.64 -10.99
N VAL A 139 1.69 1.25 -12.18
CA VAL A 139 1.41 2.20 -13.28
C VAL A 139 0.38 3.26 -12.85
N PRO A 140 -0.78 2.91 -12.25
CA PRO A 140 -1.73 3.92 -11.79
C PRO A 140 -1.15 4.87 -10.75
N ALA A 141 -0.34 4.38 -9.80
CA ALA A 141 0.31 5.28 -8.83
C ALA A 141 1.32 6.22 -9.48
N LEU A 142 2.13 5.76 -10.45
CA LEU A 142 3.03 6.64 -11.20
C LEU A 142 2.25 7.70 -11.99
N VAL A 143 1.13 7.34 -12.60
CA VAL A 143 0.25 8.30 -13.30
C VAL A 143 -0.39 9.27 -12.30
N GLY A 144 -0.89 8.80 -11.16
CA GLY A 144 -1.46 9.64 -10.10
C GLY A 144 -0.44 10.64 -9.56
N MET A 145 0.77 10.16 -9.28
CA MET A 145 1.89 10.91 -8.71
C MET A 145 2.71 11.68 -9.75
N ALA A 146 2.35 11.69 -11.03
CA ALA A 146 3.12 12.41 -12.05
C ALA A 146 3.47 13.89 -11.70
N PRO A 147 2.68 14.69 -10.95
CA PRO A 147 3.01 16.08 -10.65
C PRO A 147 4.20 16.20 -9.69
N VAL A 148 4.60 15.11 -9.01
CA VAL A 148 5.83 15.08 -8.21
C VAL A 148 7.05 15.41 -9.08
N TRP A 149 7.08 14.87 -10.29
CA TRP A 149 8.22 15.02 -11.20
C TRP A 149 8.01 16.11 -12.25
N LEU A 150 6.76 16.35 -12.64
CA LEU A 150 6.42 17.29 -13.71
C LEU A 150 6.00 18.68 -13.20
N GLY A 151 5.82 18.83 -11.88
CA GLY A 151 5.34 20.06 -11.25
C GLY A 151 3.81 20.18 -11.22
N PRO A 152 3.28 21.13 -10.43
CA PRO A 152 1.84 21.33 -10.24
C PRO A 152 1.11 21.74 -11.53
N ASP A 153 1.80 22.40 -12.46
CA ASP A 153 1.20 22.89 -13.71
C ASP A 153 1.10 21.80 -14.79
N ALA A 154 1.61 20.60 -14.52
CA ALA A 154 1.60 19.49 -15.48
C ALA A 154 0.19 19.02 -15.86
N ARG A 155 -0.81 19.24 -15.00
CA ARG A 155 -2.21 18.88 -15.23
C ARG A 155 -3.14 19.90 -14.59
N SER A 156 -4.23 20.24 -15.31
CA SER A 156 -5.30 21.05 -14.72
C SER A 156 -5.96 20.33 -13.54
N ALA A 157 -6.58 21.09 -12.63
CA ALA A 157 -7.26 20.50 -11.46
C ALA A 157 -8.33 19.48 -11.85
N ARG A 158 -9.14 19.73 -12.89
CA ARG A 158 -10.16 18.77 -13.36
C ARG A 158 -9.52 17.50 -13.92
N GLN A 159 -8.46 17.62 -14.72
CA GLN A 159 -7.74 16.44 -15.24
C GLN A 159 -7.15 15.61 -14.10
N HIS A 160 -6.60 16.26 -13.08
CA HIS A 160 -6.06 15.57 -11.91
C HIS A 160 -7.15 14.81 -11.13
N GLN A 161 -8.31 15.44 -10.91
CA GLN A 161 -9.46 14.79 -10.27
C GLN A 161 -9.98 13.58 -11.05
N VAL A 162 -10.03 13.65 -12.39
CA VAL A 162 -10.42 12.50 -13.24
C VAL A 162 -9.43 11.35 -13.09
N VAL A 163 -8.12 11.64 -13.07
CA VAL A 163 -7.10 10.60 -12.84
C VAL A 163 -7.27 9.96 -11.47
N LEU A 164 -7.47 10.76 -10.41
CA LEU A 164 -7.71 10.24 -9.07
C LEU A 164 -8.98 9.39 -9.01
N ALA A 165 -10.07 9.82 -9.64
CA ALA A 165 -11.33 9.10 -9.68
C ALA A 165 -11.22 7.75 -10.37
N ALA A 166 -10.51 7.70 -11.51
CA ALA A 166 -10.23 6.45 -12.23
C ALA A 166 -9.40 5.48 -11.39
N TRP A 167 -8.57 6.01 -10.49
CA TRP A 167 -7.68 5.21 -9.65
C TRP A 167 -8.31 4.74 -8.33
N GLN A 168 -9.30 5.43 -7.77
CA GLN A 168 -9.89 5.03 -6.47
C GLN A 168 -10.38 3.58 -6.36
N PRO A 169 -10.91 2.92 -7.42
CA PRO A 169 -11.22 1.50 -7.37
C PRO A 169 -9.99 0.61 -7.65
N ASP A 170 -8.81 0.99 -7.15
CA ASP A 170 -7.52 0.33 -7.43
C ASP A 170 -7.54 -1.17 -7.13
N LEU A 171 -8.05 -1.58 -5.97
CA LEU A 171 -8.16 -2.99 -5.57
C LEU A 171 -9.04 -3.79 -6.54
N VAL A 172 -10.08 -3.17 -7.09
CA VAL A 172 -10.95 -3.79 -8.09
C VAL A 172 -10.19 -3.98 -9.40
N TRP A 173 -9.49 -2.94 -9.88
CA TRP A 173 -8.70 -3.04 -11.11
C TRP A 173 -7.60 -4.08 -11.02
N VAL A 174 -6.84 -4.08 -9.93
CA VAL A 174 -5.77 -5.07 -9.71
C VAL A 174 -6.37 -6.48 -9.68
N SER A 175 -7.51 -6.68 -9.00
CA SER A 175 -8.19 -7.98 -8.94
C SER A 175 -8.71 -8.43 -10.32
N VAL A 176 -9.28 -7.52 -11.11
CA VAL A 176 -9.75 -7.81 -12.47
C VAL A 176 -8.56 -8.17 -13.37
N LEU A 177 -7.47 -7.40 -13.32
CA LEU A 177 -6.24 -7.67 -14.08
C LEU A 177 -5.61 -9.00 -13.67
N GLN A 178 -5.59 -9.31 -12.39
CA GLN A 178 -5.09 -10.58 -11.87
C GLN A 178 -5.96 -11.76 -12.33
N MET A 179 -7.28 -11.63 -12.26
CA MET A 179 -8.22 -12.65 -12.75
C MET A 179 -8.07 -12.86 -14.26
N ALA A 180 -8.10 -11.79 -15.06
CA ALA A 180 -7.97 -11.86 -16.52
C ALA A 180 -6.60 -12.39 -16.92
N GLY A 181 -5.53 -11.85 -16.33
CA GLY A 181 -4.16 -12.27 -16.55
C GLY A 181 -3.94 -13.75 -16.23
N SER A 182 -4.51 -14.26 -15.14
CA SER A 182 -4.40 -15.68 -14.78
C SER A 182 -5.02 -16.59 -15.85
N LYS A 183 -6.18 -16.21 -16.41
CA LYS A 183 -6.85 -16.97 -17.48
C LYS A 183 -6.05 -16.92 -18.78
N ILE A 184 -5.58 -15.74 -19.17
CA ILE A 184 -4.76 -15.53 -20.36
C ILE A 184 -3.49 -16.38 -20.24
N VAL A 185 -2.72 -16.21 -19.18
CA VAL A 185 -1.44 -16.91 -19.00
C VAL A 185 -1.64 -18.43 -18.93
N SER A 186 -2.68 -18.93 -18.28
CA SER A 186 -2.99 -20.37 -18.27
C SER A 186 -3.35 -20.91 -19.65
N TYR A 187 -4.00 -20.11 -20.50
CA TYR A 187 -4.32 -20.48 -21.87
C TYR A 187 -3.06 -20.52 -22.76
N TRP A 188 -2.21 -19.49 -22.70
CA TRP A 188 -1.02 -19.37 -23.56
C TRP A 188 0.18 -20.21 -23.07
N TRP A 189 0.27 -20.49 -21.77
CA TRP A 189 1.33 -21.30 -21.18
C TRP A 189 0.76 -22.45 -20.34
N PRO A 190 0.12 -23.46 -20.93
CA PRO A 190 -0.37 -24.60 -20.17
C PRO A 190 0.79 -25.32 -19.45
N PRO A 191 0.57 -25.88 -18.25
CA PRO A 191 1.59 -26.66 -17.55
C PRO A 191 1.98 -27.90 -18.38
N ARG A 192 3.29 -28.09 -18.60
CA ARG A 192 3.80 -29.27 -19.34
C ARG A 192 3.80 -30.55 -18.49
N ARG A 193 4.05 -30.44 -17.17
CA ARG A 193 4.03 -31.54 -16.18
C ARG A 193 3.60 -31.00 -14.80
N THR A 194 3.00 -31.85 -13.98
CA THR A 194 2.48 -31.50 -12.64
C THR A 194 3.59 -31.23 -11.62
N THR A 195 4.66 -32.02 -11.63
CA THR A 195 5.84 -31.82 -10.75
C THR A 195 6.53 -30.47 -11.01
N ASP A 196 6.44 -29.96 -12.25
CA ASP A 196 6.98 -28.66 -12.64
C ASP A 196 6.10 -27.50 -12.18
N ALA A 197 4.81 -27.74 -11.91
CA ALA A 197 3.87 -26.69 -11.52
C ALA A 197 4.21 -26.10 -10.15
N LYS A 198 4.55 -26.95 -9.16
CA LYS A 198 4.91 -26.48 -7.81
C LYS A 198 6.18 -25.62 -7.79
N SER A 199 7.23 -26.08 -8.47
CA SER A 199 8.48 -25.34 -8.59
C SER A 199 8.30 -24.05 -9.40
N ALA A 200 7.41 -24.07 -10.42
CA ALA A 200 7.06 -22.88 -11.18
C ALA A 200 6.26 -21.87 -10.35
N VAL A 201 5.20 -22.28 -9.65
CA VAL A 201 4.42 -21.41 -8.73
C VAL A 201 5.36 -20.70 -7.78
N ARG A 202 6.22 -21.47 -7.10
CA ARG A 202 7.21 -20.93 -6.17
C ARG A 202 8.13 -19.89 -6.81
N ARG A 203 8.67 -20.16 -8.00
CA ARG A 203 9.51 -19.20 -8.73
C ARG A 203 8.79 -17.88 -9.02
N TRP A 204 7.52 -17.95 -9.42
CA TRP A 204 6.72 -16.77 -9.72
C TRP A 204 6.33 -15.98 -8.46
N VAL A 205 6.03 -16.66 -7.35
CA VAL A 205 5.83 -16.02 -6.05
C VAL A 205 7.11 -15.33 -5.58
N LEU A 206 8.27 -15.99 -5.70
CA LEU A 206 9.57 -15.40 -5.38
C LEU A 206 9.84 -14.16 -6.24
N ALA A 207 9.54 -14.21 -7.55
CA ALA A 207 9.66 -13.06 -8.44
C ALA A 207 8.73 -11.92 -8.02
N ALA A 208 7.49 -12.21 -7.63
CA ALA A 208 6.55 -11.20 -7.16
C ALA A 208 7.02 -10.52 -5.86
N TYR A 209 7.55 -11.29 -4.90
CA TYR A 209 8.13 -10.71 -3.68
C TYR A 209 9.38 -9.87 -3.97
N LEU A 210 10.27 -10.30 -4.86
CA LEU A 210 11.44 -9.48 -5.25
C LEU A 210 11.01 -8.18 -5.94
N LEU A 211 10.02 -8.26 -6.84
CA LEU A 211 9.49 -7.10 -7.52
C LEU A 211 8.84 -6.13 -6.53
N SER A 212 8.01 -6.64 -5.62
CA SER A 212 7.42 -5.87 -4.53
C SER A 212 8.49 -5.20 -3.66
N ALA A 213 9.55 -5.94 -3.31
CA ALA A 213 10.67 -5.40 -2.53
C ALA A 213 11.40 -4.28 -3.28
N ALA A 214 11.69 -4.48 -4.57
CA ALA A 214 12.37 -3.50 -5.40
C ALA A 214 11.56 -2.21 -5.56
N VAL A 215 10.24 -2.32 -5.79
CA VAL A 215 9.38 -1.15 -5.93
C VAL A 215 9.26 -0.38 -4.62
N SER A 216 9.01 -1.07 -3.50
CA SER A 216 8.95 -0.41 -2.18
C SER A 216 10.29 0.25 -1.81
N ALA A 217 11.42 -0.43 -2.04
CA ALA A 217 12.73 0.13 -1.76
C ALA A 217 13.04 1.33 -2.66
N SER A 218 12.63 1.30 -3.92
CA SER A 218 12.84 2.42 -4.85
C SER A 218 12.05 3.65 -4.43
N GLY A 219 10.76 3.51 -4.07
CA GLY A 219 9.95 4.61 -3.56
C GLY A 219 10.52 5.22 -2.28
N HIS A 220 10.88 4.36 -1.32
CA HIS A 220 11.46 4.77 -0.05
C HIS A 220 12.81 5.50 -0.22
N LEU A 221 13.76 4.88 -0.94
CA LEU A 221 15.09 5.44 -1.16
C LEU A 221 15.04 6.72 -2.00
N TYR A 222 14.16 6.78 -3.01
CA TYR A 222 13.96 8.00 -3.79
C TYR A 222 13.49 9.14 -2.89
N THR A 223 12.48 8.90 -2.04
CA THR A 223 12.00 9.89 -1.07
C THR A 223 13.12 10.35 -0.13
N LEU A 224 13.89 9.42 0.45
CA LEU A 224 15.02 9.78 1.32
C LEU A 224 16.07 10.62 0.60
N VAL A 225 16.48 10.22 -0.62
CA VAL A 225 17.46 10.96 -1.42
C VAL A 225 16.95 12.37 -1.72
N CYS A 226 15.69 12.50 -2.16
CA CYS A 226 15.09 13.81 -2.42
C CYS A 226 15.10 14.67 -1.16
N VAL A 227 14.60 14.18 -0.03
CA VAL A 227 14.54 14.96 1.22
C VAL A 227 15.93 15.35 1.73
N MET A 228 16.91 14.46 1.67
CA MET A 228 18.28 14.76 2.11
C MET A 228 19.04 15.70 1.16
N SER A 229 18.59 15.83 -0.09
CA SER A 229 19.20 16.72 -1.08
C SER A 229 18.58 18.11 -1.09
N ARG A 230 17.51 18.35 -0.33
CA ARG A 230 16.82 19.65 -0.24
C ARG A 230 17.28 20.38 1.01
N GLU A 231 17.58 21.66 0.87
CA GLU A 231 17.90 22.55 2.00
C GLU A 231 16.66 23.22 2.58
N GLU A 232 15.50 23.08 1.94
CA GLU A 232 14.26 23.73 2.37
C GLU A 232 13.71 23.13 3.66
N GLU A 233 13.48 23.98 4.66
CA GLU A 233 12.84 23.60 5.92
C GLU A 233 11.42 23.02 5.72
N SER A 234 10.77 23.35 4.60
CA SER A 234 9.44 22.85 4.23
C SER A 234 9.43 21.36 3.89
N THR A 235 10.56 20.77 3.47
CA THR A 235 10.66 19.38 3.00
C THR A 235 11.65 18.61 3.85
N ASN A 236 11.17 18.12 5.00
CA ASN A 236 11.98 17.35 5.95
C ASN A 236 11.22 16.10 6.46
N LEU A 237 11.98 15.09 6.89
CA LEU A 237 11.43 13.81 7.36
C LEU A 237 10.50 13.99 8.57
N TRP A 238 10.77 14.95 9.44
CA TRP A 238 9.96 15.18 10.63
C TRP A 238 8.54 15.61 10.25
N ARG A 239 8.42 16.63 9.39
CA ARG A 239 7.13 17.11 8.87
C ARG A 239 6.37 16.02 8.12
N MET A 240 7.08 15.15 7.41
CA MET A 240 6.49 14.09 6.59
C MET A 240 5.91 12.96 7.42
N TYR A 241 6.64 12.46 8.43
CA TYR A 241 6.29 11.21 9.12
C TYR A 241 5.79 11.40 10.55
N VAL A 242 6.05 12.55 11.18
CA VAL A 242 5.74 12.77 12.59
C VAL A 242 4.49 13.65 12.71
N PRO A 243 3.42 13.17 13.38
CA PRO A 243 2.18 13.93 13.55
C PRO A 243 2.32 15.03 14.62
N LEU A 244 3.16 16.03 14.35
CA LEU A 244 3.47 17.18 15.21
C LEU A 244 3.37 18.51 14.42
N PRO A 245 3.19 19.67 15.08
CA PRO A 245 3.20 19.93 16.54
C PRO A 245 1.87 19.69 17.26
N GLY A 246 0.79 19.37 16.54
CA GLY A 246 -0.49 19.02 17.14
C GLY A 246 -0.94 17.63 16.70
N PHE A 247 -1.03 16.68 17.63
CA PHE A 247 -1.59 15.34 17.44
C PHE A 247 -2.97 15.33 16.74
N LEU A 248 -3.69 16.46 16.76
CA LEU A 248 -4.99 16.64 16.10
C LEU A 248 -4.92 17.44 14.79
N HIS A 249 -3.90 18.26 14.56
CA HIS A 249 -3.96 19.32 13.53
C HIS A 249 -3.13 19.01 12.28
N GLY A 250 -2.22 18.02 12.31
CA GLY A 250 -1.36 17.69 11.18
C GLY A 250 -0.30 18.76 10.89
N PRO A 251 0.53 18.57 9.85
CA PRO A 251 1.63 19.48 9.54
C PRO A 251 1.16 20.91 9.25
N ASP A 252 1.84 21.90 9.83
CA ASP A 252 1.60 23.31 9.51
C ASP A 252 2.11 23.67 8.10
N GLY A 253 1.57 24.75 7.53
CA GLY A 253 1.97 25.24 6.21
C GLY A 253 1.20 26.49 5.76
N PRO A 254 1.69 27.20 4.73
CA PRO A 254 1.16 28.51 4.30
C PRO A 254 -0.29 28.49 3.82
N ALA A 255 -0.84 27.31 3.51
CA ALA A 255 -2.27 27.12 3.25
C ALA A 255 -2.89 26.27 4.36
N ALA A 256 -3.37 26.92 5.43
CA ALA A 256 -4.05 26.30 6.56
C ALA A 256 -5.47 25.81 6.19
N ASN A 257 -5.56 24.88 5.22
CA ASN A 257 -6.82 24.25 4.83
C ASN A 257 -6.92 22.85 5.46
N VAL A 258 -8.01 22.61 6.19
CA VAL A 258 -8.34 21.30 6.79
C VAL A 258 -8.37 20.18 5.74
N LEU A 259 -8.80 20.48 4.51
CA LEU A 259 -8.81 19.51 3.39
C LEU A 259 -7.43 19.05 2.94
N LYS A 260 -6.36 19.75 3.34
CA LYS A 260 -4.98 19.33 3.10
C LYS A 260 -4.37 18.69 4.33
N ARG A 261 -4.44 19.37 5.49
CA ARG A 261 -3.79 18.93 6.73
C ARG A 261 -4.42 17.66 7.31
N GLY A 262 -5.74 17.57 7.22
CA GLY A 262 -6.52 16.46 7.73
C GLY A 262 -6.17 15.13 7.07
N PRO A 263 -6.33 14.99 5.74
CA PRO A 263 -5.93 13.80 5.01
C PRO A 263 -4.44 13.46 5.18
N TRP A 264 -3.56 14.46 5.26
CA TRP A 264 -2.14 14.20 5.51
C TRP A 264 -1.92 13.55 6.88
N LEU A 265 -2.51 14.11 7.95
CA LEU A 265 -2.43 13.53 9.29
C LEU A 265 -3.01 12.12 9.34
N PHE A 266 -4.16 11.87 8.69
CA PHE A 266 -4.74 10.54 8.57
C PHE A 266 -3.71 9.57 7.98
N LEU A 267 -3.08 9.95 6.88
CA LEU A 267 -2.12 9.09 6.19
C LEU A 267 -0.82 8.90 6.99
N GLN A 268 -0.37 9.89 7.78
CA GLN A 268 0.76 9.73 8.69
C GLN A 268 0.49 8.61 9.70
N TYR A 269 -0.69 8.62 10.33
CA TYR A 269 -1.09 7.54 11.23
C TYR A 269 -1.26 6.22 10.49
N ASP A 270 -1.82 6.24 9.28
CA ASP A 270 -2.02 5.04 8.47
C ASP A 270 -0.69 4.36 8.16
N LEU A 271 0.31 5.14 7.73
CA LEU A 271 1.65 4.65 7.44
C LEU A 271 2.33 4.06 8.69
N ILE A 272 2.18 4.70 9.86
CA ILE A 272 2.71 4.18 11.13
C ILE A 272 2.06 2.84 11.46
N ILE A 273 0.73 2.77 11.42
CA ILE A 273 -0.04 1.57 11.77
C ILE A 273 0.27 0.41 10.81
N ILE A 274 0.27 0.66 9.50
CA ILE A 274 0.57 -0.39 8.52
C ILE A 274 2.00 -0.87 8.65
N SER A 275 2.96 0.03 8.87
CA SER A 275 4.37 -0.34 9.06
C SER A 275 4.55 -1.21 10.29
N LEU A 276 3.98 -0.80 11.44
CA LEU A 276 4.03 -1.59 12.68
C LEU A 276 3.36 -2.95 12.53
N SER A 277 2.17 -2.99 11.91
CA SER A 277 1.43 -4.24 11.70
C SER A 277 2.21 -5.20 10.79
N SER A 278 2.81 -4.67 9.72
CA SER A 278 3.57 -5.47 8.75
C SER A 278 4.89 -5.97 9.33
N LEU A 279 5.60 -5.15 10.12
CA LEU A 279 6.82 -5.56 10.82
C LEU A 279 6.54 -6.57 11.93
N LEU A 280 5.43 -6.41 12.67
CA LEU A 280 5.00 -7.39 13.66
C LEU A 280 4.65 -8.73 13.01
N TRP A 281 4.00 -8.71 11.85
CA TRP A 281 3.73 -9.91 11.07
C TRP A 281 5.03 -10.58 10.60
N ALA A 282 5.96 -9.82 10.04
CA ALA A 282 7.27 -10.33 9.64
C ALA A 282 8.09 -10.87 10.83
N TYR A 283 8.00 -10.22 12.00
CA TYR A 283 8.56 -10.72 13.25
C TYR A 283 7.97 -12.08 13.62
N SER A 284 6.64 -12.25 13.54
CA SER A 284 6.00 -13.55 13.83
C SER A 284 6.53 -14.68 12.94
N ILE A 285 6.84 -14.39 11.68
CA ILE A 285 7.45 -15.34 10.72
C ILE A 285 8.86 -15.72 11.16
N LEU A 286 9.68 -14.73 11.54
CA LEU A 286 11.04 -14.96 12.01
C LEU A 286 11.06 -15.72 13.33
N SER A 287 10.17 -15.40 14.27
CA SER A 287 10.09 -16.06 15.58
C SER A 287 9.57 -17.49 15.51
N ALA A 288 8.91 -17.90 14.43
CA ALA A 288 8.59 -19.31 14.19
C ALA A 288 9.85 -20.18 13.98
N HIS A 289 11.00 -19.56 13.67
CA HIS A 289 12.28 -20.25 13.55
C HIS A 289 13.02 -20.20 14.89
N LYS A 290 13.22 -21.37 15.51
CA LYS A 290 13.84 -21.51 16.85
C LYS A 290 15.34 -21.18 16.91
N SER A 291 15.97 -20.80 15.79
CA SER A 291 17.43 -20.78 15.66
C SER A 291 18.13 -19.55 16.22
N THR A 292 17.40 -18.45 16.50
CA THR A 292 18.00 -17.18 16.90
C THR A 292 17.25 -16.55 18.07
N SER A 293 17.99 -15.86 18.94
CA SER A 293 17.43 -15.04 20.01
C SER A 293 16.58 -13.90 19.45
N GLU A 294 15.71 -13.33 20.27
CA GLU A 294 14.74 -12.31 19.83
C GLU A 294 15.37 -10.93 19.50
N PRO A 295 16.34 -10.39 20.25
CA PRO A 295 16.86 -9.05 19.99
C PRO A 295 17.46 -8.84 18.58
N PRO A 296 18.25 -9.78 18.02
CA PRO A 296 18.76 -9.65 16.65
C PRO A 296 17.66 -9.58 15.58
N LYS A 297 16.52 -10.26 15.79
CA LYS A 297 15.40 -10.23 14.83
C LYS A 297 14.75 -8.85 14.80
N ILE A 298 14.52 -8.26 15.97
CA ILE A 298 13.93 -6.92 16.10
C ILE A 298 14.87 -5.87 15.50
N LEU A 299 16.16 -5.93 15.83
CA LEU A 299 17.15 -5.02 15.26
C LEU A 299 17.25 -5.13 13.73
N ALA A 300 17.24 -6.35 13.19
CA ALA A 300 17.24 -6.56 11.74
C ALA A 300 15.99 -5.99 11.06
N LEU A 301 14.81 -6.14 11.67
CA LEU A 301 13.56 -5.57 11.17
C LEU A 301 13.57 -4.03 11.19
N LEU A 302 14.00 -3.43 12.29
CA LEU A 302 14.08 -1.97 12.42
C LEU A 302 15.11 -1.39 11.45
N PHE A 303 16.28 -2.02 11.36
CA PHE A 303 17.32 -1.61 10.42
C PHE A 303 16.84 -1.72 8.97
N GLY A 304 16.21 -2.83 8.60
CA GLY A 304 15.62 -3.00 7.27
C GLY A 304 14.57 -1.95 6.98
N ALA A 305 13.63 -1.72 7.90
CA ALA A 305 12.54 -0.77 7.72
C ALA A 305 13.06 0.66 7.52
N PHE A 306 14.14 1.02 8.22
CA PHE A 306 14.80 2.31 8.05
C PHE A 306 15.64 2.40 6.77
N ALA A 307 16.35 1.33 6.40
CA ALA A 307 17.30 1.36 5.28
C ALA A 307 16.63 1.22 3.91
N VAL A 308 15.59 0.40 3.79
CA VAL A 308 14.93 0.08 2.51
C VAL A 308 13.42 0.23 2.57
N GLY A 309 12.87 0.71 3.68
CA GLY A 309 11.44 0.83 3.90
C GLY A 309 10.81 -0.45 4.46
N PRO A 310 9.66 -0.32 5.15
CA PRO A 310 8.94 -1.45 5.75
C PRO A 310 8.42 -2.42 4.69
N GLY A 311 7.91 -1.93 3.54
CA GLY A 311 7.38 -2.79 2.48
C GLY A 311 8.45 -3.71 1.88
N ALA A 312 9.66 -3.19 1.61
CA ALA A 312 10.76 -4.00 1.11
C ALA A 312 11.24 -5.02 2.15
N THR A 313 11.35 -4.59 3.41
CA THR A 313 11.78 -5.46 4.52
C THR A 313 10.89 -6.67 4.67
N VAL A 314 9.56 -6.47 4.69
CA VAL A 314 8.59 -7.56 4.81
C VAL A 314 8.63 -8.46 3.58
N SER A 315 8.71 -7.86 2.38
CA SER A 315 8.82 -8.61 1.11
C SER A 315 10.07 -9.50 1.06
N PHE A 316 11.22 -9.04 1.55
CA PHE A 316 12.45 -9.84 1.63
C PHE A 316 12.36 -10.98 2.64
N ILE A 317 11.68 -10.78 3.77
CA ILE A 317 11.44 -11.84 4.75
C ILE A 317 10.53 -12.92 4.16
N LEU A 318 9.46 -12.52 3.47
CA LEU A 318 8.56 -13.44 2.77
C LEU A 318 9.28 -14.20 1.65
N TYR A 319 10.11 -13.52 0.87
CA TYR A 319 10.98 -14.12 -0.14
C TYR A 319 11.90 -15.18 0.47
N THR A 320 12.57 -14.85 1.58
CA THR A 320 13.49 -15.77 2.26
C THR A 320 12.76 -16.98 2.84
N ARG A 321 11.60 -16.76 3.47
CA ARG A 321 10.71 -17.84 3.94
C ARG A 321 10.36 -18.79 2.80
N GLU A 322 9.93 -18.24 1.67
CA GLU A 322 9.52 -19.01 0.50
C GLU A 322 10.70 -19.74 -0.15
N ARG A 323 11.89 -19.12 -0.22
CA ARG A 323 13.13 -19.69 -0.76
C ARG A 323 13.72 -20.81 0.11
N ASN A 324 13.48 -20.79 1.40
CA ASN A 324 13.94 -21.85 2.30
C ASN A 324 12.96 -23.02 2.37
N GLY A 325 11.77 -22.91 1.77
CA GLY A 325 10.74 -23.95 1.84
C GLY A 325 10.13 -24.09 3.24
N ASN A 326 10.35 -23.11 4.11
CA ASN A 326 9.79 -23.06 5.46
C ASN A 326 8.34 -22.58 5.42
N VAL A 327 7.49 -23.35 4.73
CA VAL A 327 6.06 -23.07 4.48
C VAL A 327 5.21 -23.63 5.63
N LYS A 328 5.64 -23.47 6.88
CA LYS A 328 4.75 -23.76 8.01
C LYS A 328 3.75 -22.62 8.15
N LYS A 329 2.48 -22.98 8.30
CA LYS A 329 1.37 -22.02 8.45
C LYS A 329 1.69 -21.08 9.62
N ILE A 330 1.58 -19.78 9.38
CA ILE A 330 1.56 -18.81 10.47
C ILE A 330 0.23 -19.05 11.19
N PRO A 331 0.21 -19.23 12.51
CA PRO A 331 -1.03 -19.36 13.26
C PRO A 331 -1.87 -18.09 13.04
N GLN A 332 -3.06 -18.24 12.45
CA GLN A 332 -4.09 -17.20 12.43
C GLN A 332 -4.75 -17.09 13.81
#